data_AF-A0A934ASC2-F1
#
_entry.id   AF-A0A934ASC2-F1
#
_cell.length_a   1.000
_cell.length_b   1.000
_cell.length_c   1.000
_cell.angle_alpha   90.00
_cell.angle_beta   90.00
_cell.angle_gamma   90.00
#
_symmetry.space_group_name_H-M   'P 1'
#
loop_
_entity.id
_entity.type
_entity.pdbx_description
1 polymer ?
#
loop_
_entity_poly.entity_id
_entity_poly.type
_entity_poly.pdbx_seq_one_letter_code
_entity_poly.pdbx_strand_id
1 'polypeptide(L)'
;MTEDNKVVIKFLDGTIIKGHIKDFSEKSDEFGLQEPETDAVRVVRSDSLKALFFVRSFEGNRQYNEKKTYGIRKPHGHRAFVKFNDGEDLVGFMEGDLPWEKGFFLTHHTVNNLKGFFLLPADEGSNNIRVFIFAHAVKDVTVVP
;
A
#
# COMPACT_ATOMS: atom_id res chain seq x y z
N MET A 1 6.67 15.59 15.09
CA MET A 1 7.16 14.64 14.07
C MET A 1 6.06 14.56 13.03
N THR A 2 6.22 15.28 11.93
CA THR A 2 5.19 15.42 10.89
C THR A 2 5.12 14.10 10.13
N GLU A 3 4.18 13.25 10.53
CA GLU A 3 4.00 11.92 9.95
C GLU A 3 3.77 12.01 8.44
N ASP A 4 4.43 11.12 7.69
CA ASP A 4 4.44 11.01 6.23
C ASP A 4 3.01 10.79 5.69
N ASN A 5 2.27 11.88 5.49
CA ASN A 5 0.91 11.84 4.94
C ASN A 5 0.89 11.94 3.40
N LYS A 6 2.04 12.11 2.76
CA LYS A 6 2.13 12.19 1.30
C LYS A 6 1.83 10.83 0.69
N VAL A 7 0.77 10.77 -0.10
CA VAL A 7 0.28 9.53 -0.68
C VAL A 7 0.04 9.69 -2.18
N VAL A 8 0.42 8.66 -2.93
CA VAL A 8 -0.08 8.39 -4.28
C VAL A 8 -1.11 7.29 -4.17
N ILE A 9 -2.34 7.58 -4.57
CA ILE A 9 -3.47 6.64 -4.50
C ILE A 9 -3.66 6.04 -5.87
N LYS A 10 -3.73 4.71 -5.94
CA LYS A 10 -4.09 3.98 -7.16
C LYS A 10 -5.48 3.36 -6.98
N PHE A 11 -6.37 3.64 -7.92
CA PHE A 11 -7.70 3.07 -7.98
C PHE A 11 -7.72 1.75 -8.75
N LEU A 12 -8.77 0.97 -8.56
CA LEU A 12 -8.98 -0.30 -9.27
C LEU A 12 -9.13 -0.11 -10.80
N ASP A 13 -9.62 1.06 -11.24
CA ASP A 13 -9.76 1.42 -12.65
C ASP A 13 -8.44 1.90 -13.29
N GLY A 14 -7.34 1.94 -12.52
CA GLY A 14 -6.04 2.43 -12.96
C GLY A 14 -5.85 3.94 -12.81
N THR A 15 -6.86 4.69 -12.36
CA THR A 15 -6.75 6.11 -12.05
C THR A 15 -5.73 6.32 -10.93
N ILE A 16 -4.95 7.40 -11.01
CA ILE A 16 -3.95 7.77 -10.01
C ILE A 16 -4.19 9.22 -9.57
N ILE A 17 -4.26 9.44 -8.26
CA ILE A 17 -4.29 10.78 -7.67
C ILE A 17 -3.22 10.91 -6.60
N LYS A 18 -2.80 12.14 -6.29
CA LYS A 18 -1.77 12.44 -5.30
C LYS A 18 -2.32 13.43 -4.29
N GLY A 19 -1.84 13.37 -3.06
CA GLY A 19 -2.25 14.30 -2.03
C GLY A 19 -1.70 13.97 -0.66
N HIS A 20 -2.21 14.68 0.34
CA HIS A 20 -1.94 14.45 1.74
C HIS A 20 -3.16 13.79 2.38
N ILE A 21 -2.97 12.59 2.94
CA ILE A 21 -4.04 11.85 3.58
C ILE A 21 -4.44 12.52 4.91
N LYS A 22 -5.73 12.49 5.22
CA LYS A 22 -6.35 13.02 6.44
C LYS A 22 -7.30 11.99 7.02
N ASP A 23 -7.23 11.80 8.34
CA ASP A 23 -8.15 10.95 9.11
C ASP A 23 -8.25 9.49 8.60
N PHE A 24 -7.16 8.97 8.04
CA PHE A 24 -7.10 7.60 7.57
C PHE A 24 -6.90 6.61 8.71
N SER A 25 -7.64 5.51 8.65
CA SER A 25 -7.43 4.30 9.44
C SER A 25 -7.62 3.09 8.53
N GLU A 26 -6.90 2.02 8.84
CA GLU A 26 -6.94 0.74 8.11
C GLU A 26 -8.35 0.09 8.10
N LYS A 27 -9.26 0.60 8.94
CA LYS A 27 -10.65 0.16 9.07
C LYS A 27 -11.66 1.10 8.41
N SER A 28 -11.27 2.30 8.02
CA SER A 28 -12.18 3.33 7.53
C SER A 28 -12.69 3.04 6.13
N ASP A 29 -14.00 3.21 5.90
CA ASP A 29 -14.62 3.13 4.57
C ASP A 29 -14.26 4.33 3.68
N GLU A 30 -13.97 5.47 4.30
CA GLU A 30 -13.60 6.70 3.62
C GLU A 30 -12.59 7.50 4.45
N PHE A 31 -11.86 8.37 3.78
CA PHE A 31 -10.89 9.28 4.39
C PHE A 31 -10.74 10.54 3.55
N GLY A 32 -10.15 11.58 4.13
CA GLY A 32 -9.87 12.83 3.44
C GLY A 32 -8.56 12.78 2.66
N LEU A 33 -8.56 13.35 1.46
CA LEU A 33 -7.35 13.63 0.69
C LEU A 33 -7.27 15.12 0.40
N GLN A 34 -6.25 15.77 0.93
CA GLN A 34 -5.91 17.16 0.61
C GLN A 34 -5.06 17.20 -0.66
N GLU A 35 -5.53 17.91 -1.68
CA GLU A 35 -4.82 18.08 -2.94
C GLU A 35 -3.55 18.95 -2.76
N PRO A 36 -2.40 18.61 -3.40
CA PRO A 36 -1.15 19.33 -3.18
C PRO A 36 -1.15 20.78 -3.65
N GLU A 37 -1.96 21.12 -4.66
CA GLU A 37 -1.91 22.42 -5.34
C GLU A 37 -2.99 23.40 -4.87
N THR A 38 -4.15 22.89 -4.46
CA THR A 38 -5.36 23.68 -4.20
C THR A 38 -5.74 23.72 -2.73
N ASP A 39 -5.08 22.89 -1.88
CA ASP A 39 -5.49 22.57 -0.51
C ASP A 39 -6.93 22.07 -0.37
N ALA A 40 -7.61 21.77 -1.48
CA ALA A 40 -8.96 21.22 -1.47
C ALA A 40 -8.96 19.82 -0.85
N VAL A 41 -9.90 19.57 0.06
CA VAL A 41 -10.08 18.25 0.67
C VAL A 41 -11.21 17.52 -0.06
N ARG A 42 -10.88 16.37 -0.64
CA ARG A 42 -11.86 15.45 -1.23
C ARG A 42 -12.01 14.20 -0.37
N VAL A 43 -13.23 13.67 -0.30
CA VAL A 43 -13.50 12.37 0.32
C VAL A 43 -13.15 11.27 -0.67
N VAL A 44 -12.39 10.27 -0.21
CA VAL A 44 -11.99 9.11 -1.00
C VAL A 44 -12.55 7.86 -0.34
N ARG A 45 -13.24 7.02 -1.12
CA ARG A 45 -13.81 5.76 -0.64
C ARG A 45 -12.87 4.59 -0.88
N SER A 46 -12.60 3.83 0.19
CA SER A 46 -11.66 2.70 0.23
C SER A 46 -12.05 1.53 -0.68
N ASP A 47 -13.34 1.36 -0.99
CA ASP A 47 -13.88 0.26 -1.83
C ASP A 47 -13.47 0.34 -3.31
N SER A 48 -13.04 1.51 -3.77
CA SER A 48 -12.59 1.78 -5.13
C SER A 48 -11.07 1.73 -5.28
N LEU A 49 -10.33 1.48 -4.19
CA LEU A 49 -8.89 1.66 -4.12
C LEU A 49 -8.14 0.34 -4.26
N LYS A 50 -7.09 0.37 -5.08
CA LYS A 50 -6.12 -0.71 -5.16
C LYS A 50 -5.13 -0.65 -4.00
N ALA A 51 -4.47 0.50 -3.85
CA ALA A 51 -3.41 0.69 -2.86
C ALA A 51 -3.12 2.18 -2.59
N LEU A 52 -2.57 2.44 -1.41
CA LEU A 52 -2.03 3.73 -0.99
C LEU A 52 -0.51 3.64 -0.93
N PHE A 53 0.19 4.38 -1.77
CA PHE A 53 1.65 4.43 -1.78
C PHE A 53 2.10 5.65 -1.00
N PHE A 54 2.65 5.44 0.20
CA PHE A 54 3.24 6.52 1.00
C PHE A 54 4.60 6.85 0.44
N VAL A 55 4.79 8.10 0.01
CA VAL A 55 5.95 8.50 -0.79
C VAL A 55 6.76 9.60 -0.14
N ARG A 56 8.08 9.62 -0.39
CA ARG A 56 8.96 10.71 0.04
C ARG A 56 8.68 12.00 -0.75
N SER A 57 8.47 11.88 -2.07
CA SER A 57 8.11 12.99 -2.98
C SER A 57 7.02 12.60 -3.99
N PHE A 58 6.29 13.58 -4.52
CA PHE A 58 5.25 13.33 -5.54
C PHE A 58 5.83 13.16 -6.94
N GLU A 59 6.98 13.78 -7.20
CA GLU A 59 7.70 13.73 -8.46
C GLU A 59 8.34 12.34 -8.65
N GLY A 60 8.85 11.77 -7.55
CA GLY A 60 9.66 10.56 -7.56
C GLY A 60 10.90 10.71 -8.46
N ASN A 61 11.49 9.58 -8.83
CA ASN A 61 12.49 9.51 -9.88
C ASN A 61 12.01 8.55 -10.98
N ARG A 62 11.52 9.09 -12.10
CA ARG A 62 11.00 8.29 -13.23
C ARG A 62 12.05 7.41 -13.90
N GLN A 63 13.35 7.71 -13.69
CA GLN A 63 14.46 6.92 -14.22
C GLN A 63 14.91 5.82 -13.23
N TYR A 64 14.35 5.79 -12.03
CA TYR A 64 14.68 4.78 -11.03
C TYR A 64 13.89 3.50 -11.28
N ASN A 65 14.59 2.44 -11.69
CA ASN A 65 14.03 1.10 -11.77
C ASN A 65 14.10 0.46 -10.39
N GLU A 66 12.95 0.34 -9.72
CA GLU A 66 12.88 -0.34 -8.42
C GLU A 66 13.42 -1.76 -8.52
N LYS A 67 14.34 -2.09 -7.62
CA LYS A 67 14.91 -3.43 -7.52
C LYS A 67 13.89 -4.33 -6.81
N LYS A 68 13.32 -5.30 -7.53
CA LYS A 68 12.52 -6.40 -6.94
C LYS A 68 13.37 -7.45 -6.23
N THR A 69 14.48 -7.05 -5.62
CA THR A 69 15.42 -7.96 -4.92
C THR A 69 15.45 -7.56 -3.46
N TYR A 70 15.19 -8.52 -2.56
CA TYR A 70 15.37 -8.33 -1.13
C TYR A 70 16.84 -7.98 -0.85
N GLY A 71 17.12 -6.75 -0.41
CA GLY A 71 18.46 -6.36 0.03
C GLY A 71 18.93 -7.11 1.28
N ILE A 72 20.16 -6.85 1.72
CA ILE A 72 20.80 -7.46 2.91
C ILE A 72 20.26 -6.83 4.22
N ARG A 73 18.98 -6.45 4.28
CA ARG A 73 18.39 -5.97 5.54
C ARG A 73 18.06 -7.15 6.44
N LYS A 74 18.19 -6.94 7.75
CA LYS A 74 17.50 -7.78 8.74
C LYS A 74 16.01 -7.76 8.38
N PRO A 75 15.35 -8.92 8.19
CA PRO A 75 13.96 -8.97 7.80
C PRO A 75 13.10 -8.26 8.86
N HIS A 76 12.53 -7.11 8.49
CA HIS A 76 11.56 -6.40 9.31
C HIS A 76 10.17 -7.00 9.06
N GLY A 77 10.02 -8.30 9.33
CA GLY A 77 8.79 -9.06 9.10
C GLY A 77 8.89 -10.08 7.97
N HIS A 78 7.73 -10.57 7.54
CA HIS A 78 7.62 -11.65 6.58
C HIS A 78 7.83 -11.16 5.14
N ARG A 79 8.66 -11.86 4.35
CA ARG A 79 8.79 -11.55 2.92
C ARG A 79 7.49 -11.92 2.22
N ALA A 80 6.90 -10.98 1.51
CA ALA A 80 5.66 -11.20 0.78
C ALA A 80 5.81 -10.85 -0.69
N PHE A 81 5.21 -11.69 -1.52
CA PHE A 81 4.95 -11.46 -2.93
C PHE A 81 3.44 -11.30 -3.10
N VAL A 82 3.00 -10.12 -3.53
CA VAL A 82 1.58 -9.78 -3.70
C VAL A 82 1.27 -9.70 -5.18
N LYS A 83 0.24 -10.42 -5.62
CA LYS A 83 -0.29 -10.35 -6.98
C LYS A 83 -1.66 -9.69 -6.96
N PHE A 84 -1.82 -8.62 -7.72
CA PHE A 84 -3.07 -7.88 -7.82
C PHE A 84 -4.02 -8.48 -8.87
N ASN A 85 -5.30 -8.11 -8.78
CA ASN A 85 -6.35 -8.54 -9.72
C ASN A 85 -6.09 -8.09 -11.16
N ASP A 86 -5.42 -6.94 -11.34
CA ASP A 86 -5.04 -6.39 -12.66
C ASP A 86 -3.75 -7.02 -13.23
N GLY A 87 -3.15 -7.97 -12.53
CA GLY A 87 -1.95 -8.70 -12.98
C GLY A 87 -0.63 -8.06 -12.57
N GLU A 88 -0.62 -6.89 -11.92
CA GLU A 88 0.59 -6.32 -11.36
C GLU A 88 1.08 -7.12 -10.15
N ASP A 89 2.37 -7.04 -9.86
CA ASP A 89 3.02 -7.69 -8.73
C ASP A 89 3.84 -6.70 -7.90
N LEU A 90 3.84 -6.91 -6.58
CA LEU A 90 4.61 -6.12 -5.62
C LEU A 90 5.33 -7.03 -4.64
N VAL A 91 6.58 -6.69 -4.34
CA VAL A 91 7.49 -7.49 -3.51
C VAL A 91 8.00 -6.64 -2.36
N GLY A 92 7.91 -7.16 -1.14
CA GLY A 92 8.31 -6.41 0.04
C GLY A 92 8.25 -7.23 1.32
N PHE A 93 8.35 -6.51 2.43
CA PHE A 93 8.21 -7.05 3.78
C PHE A 93 6.86 -6.64 4.34
N MET A 94 6.05 -7.61 4.77
CA MET A 94 4.79 -7.34 5.44
C MET A 94 5.04 -6.81 6.84
N GLU A 95 4.36 -5.72 7.19
CA GLU A 95 4.43 -5.12 8.53
C GLU A 95 3.28 -5.66 9.41
N GLY A 96 3.60 -6.04 10.65
CA GLY A 96 2.62 -6.59 11.59
C GLY A 96 2.35 -8.09 11.42
N ASP A 97 1.27 -8.54 12.06
CA ASP A 97 0.81 -9.93 11.98
C ASP A 97 0.14 -10.21 10.63
N LEU A 98 0.13 -11.48 10.23
CA LEU A 98 -0.57 -11.90 9.02
C LEU A 98 -2.06 -11.53 9.15
N PRO A 99 -2.64 -10.79 8.20
CA PRO A 99 -4.02 -10.35 8.29
C PRO A 99 -5.05 -11.46 8.03
N TRP A 100 -4.62 -12.72 7.89
CA TRP A 100 -5.47 -13.90 7.66
C TRP A 100 -5.12 -15.03 8.64
N GLU A 101 -6.14 -15.75 9.13
CA GLU A 101 -5.93 -16.86 10.07
C GLU A 101 -5.50 -18.17 9.40
N LYS A 102 -6.04 -18.50 8.21
CA LYS A 102 -5.79 -19.77 7.51
C LYS A 102 -5.89 -19.63 5.99
N GLY A 103 -4.87 -20.13 5.28
CA GLY A 103 -4.80 -20.12 3.82
C GLY A 103 -4.37 -18.77 3.23
N PHE A 104 -3.93 -18.77 1.97
CA PHE A 104 -3.42 -17.58 1.27
C PHE A 104 -4.52 -16.68 0.70
N PHE A 105 -5.79 -16.99 0.98
CA PHE A 105 -6.93 -16.32 0.39
C PHE A 105 -7.40 -15.18 1.30
N LEU A 106 -7.02 -13.96 0.94
CA LEU A 106 -7.47 -12.70 1.56
C LEU A 106 -8.98 -12.44 1.43
N THR A 107 -9.72 -13.33 0.79
CA THR A 107 -10.99 -12.97 0.16
C THR A 107 -12.12 -12.69 1.15
N HIS A 108 -12.14 -13.20 2.39
CA HIS A 108 -13.38 -13.14 3.17
C HIS A 108 -13.29 -12.67 4.64
N HIS A 109 -12.14 -12.69 5.32
CA HIS A 109 -12.07 -12.19 6.70
C HIS A 109 -10.65 -11.72 7.02
N THR A 110 -10.40 -10.42 6.86
CA THR A 110 -9.23 -9.82 7.49
C THR A 110 -9.43 -9.84 8.99
N VAL A 111 -8.44 -10.32 9.74
CA VAL A 111 -8.45 -10.30 11.21
C VAL A 111 -8.73 -8.87 11.68
N ASN A 112 -9.61 -8.69 12.68
CA ASN A 112 -9.92 -7.40 13.30
C ASN A 112 -10.59 -6.31 12.42
N ASN A 113 -11.30 -6.70 11.35
CA ASN A 113 -11.98 -5.79 10.41
C ASN A 113 -11.03 -4.84 9.65
N LEU A 114 -9.77 -5.22 9.49
CA LEU A 114 -8.84 -4.47 8.65
C LEU A 114 -9.27 -4.56 7.19
N LYS A 115 -9.09 -3.49 6.41
CA LYS A 115 -9.42 -3.49 4.97
C LYS A 115 -8.24 -3.90 4.09
N GLY A 116 -7.07 -4.09 4.70
CA GLY A 116 -5.82 -4.26 4.01
C GLY A 116 -4.66 -4.45 4.98
N PHE A 117 -3.44 -4.30 4.47
CA PHE A 117 -2.21 -4.44 5.24
C PHE A 117 -1.08 -3.59 4.66
N PHE A 118 -0.07 -3.32 5.48
CA PHE A 118 1.12 -2.59 5.05
C PHE A 118 2.19 -3.53 4.50
N LEU A 119 2.81 -3.08 3.41
CA LEU A 119 3.97 -3.68 2.79
C LEU A 119 5.08 -2.63 2.66
N LEU A 120 6.25 -2.94 3.19
CA LEU A 120 7.47 -2.17 3.00
C LEU A 120 8.16 -2.63 1.71
N PRO A 121 8.37 -1.76 0.72
CA PRO A 121 9.11 -2.12 -0.49
C PRO A 121 10.48 -2.70 -0.16
N ALA A 122 10.90 -3.72 -0.93
CA ALA A 122 12.19 -4.36 -0.75
C ALA A 122 13.40 -3.44 -1.05
N ASP A 123 13.17 -2.38 -1.83
CA ASP A 123 14.20 -1.46 -2.31
C ASP A 123 14.26 -0.18 -1.45
N GLU A 124 15.38 0.03 -0.74
CA GLU A 124 15.60 1.22 0.09
C GLU A 124 15.68 2.52 -0.71
N GLY A 125 16.10 2.44 -1.98
CA GLY A 125 16.14 3.58 -2.88
C GLY A 125 14.78 3.93 -3.47
N SER A 126 13.75 3.14 -3.19
CA SER A 126 12.39 3.42 -3.63
C SER A 126 11.90 4.75 -3.03
N ASN A 127 11.15 5.48 -3.84
CA ASN A 127 10.39 6.64 -3.38
C ASN A 127 9.23 6.22 -2.45
N ASN A 128 8.79 4.96 -2.55
CA ASN A 128 7.76 4.39 -1.70
C ASN A 128 8.39 4.03 -0.34
N ILE A 129 7.86 4.64 0.72
CA ILE A 129 8.26 4.38 2.11
C ILE A 129 7.54 3.13 2.61
N ARG A 130 6.23 3.04 2.35
CA ARG A 130 5.36 1.91 2.64
C ARG A 130 4.14 1.95 1.72
N VAL A 131 3.49 0.81 1.55
CA VAL A 131 2.31 0.68 0.72
C VAL A 131 1.20 0.03 1.54
N PHE A 132 0.05 0.69 1.68
CA PHE A 132 -1.14 0.04 2.21
C PHE A 132 -1.90 -0.61 1.05
N ILE A 133 -2.07 -1.92 1.12
CA ILE A 133 -2.68 -2.73 0.07
C ILE A 133 -4.08 -3.13 0.52
N PHE A 134 -5.10 -2.80 -0.27
CA PHE A 134 -6.47 -3.20 0.05
C PHE A 134 -6.69 -4.67 -0.32
N ALA A 135 -7.25 -5.45 0.62
CA ALA A 135 -7.40 -6.89 0.48
C ALA A 135 -8.25 -7.29 -0.74
N HIS A 136 -9.30 -6.51 -1.05
CA HIS A 136 -10.18 -6.77 -2.19
C HIS A 136 -9.49 -6.57 -3.56
N ALA A 137 -8.36 -5.86 -3.61
CA ALA A 137 -7.60 -5.63 -4.83
C ALA A 137 -6.58 -6.75 -5.12
N VAL A 138 -6.39 -7.68 -4.17
CA VAL A 138 -5.38 -8.71 -4.21
C VAL A 138 -5.97 -10.02 -4.72
N LYS A 139 -5.25 -10.64 -5.66
CA LYS A 139 -5.57 -11.95 -6.20
C LYS A 139 -4.92 -13.07 -5.38
N ASP A 140 -3.67 -12.87 -4.99
CA ASP A 140 -2.89 -13.86 -4.25
C ASP A 140 -1.76 -13.18 -3.44
N VAL A 141 -1.41 -13.78 -2.30
CA VAL A 141 -0.24 -13.38 -1.50
C VAL A 141 0.55 -14.62 -1.13
N THR A 142 1.81 -14.66 -1.55
CA THR A 142 2.75 -15.67 -1.12
C THR A 142 3.67 -15.09 -0.06
N VAL A 143 3.64 -15.67 1.14
CA VAL A 143 4.57 -15.32 2.21
C VAL A 143 5.71 -16.34 2.24
N VAL A 144 6.93 -15.85 2.13
CA VAL A 144 8.16 -16.65 2.17
C VAL A 144 8.76 -16.57 3.58
N PRO A 145 8.92 -17.71 4.27
CA PRO A 145 9.55 -17.75 5.59
C PRO A 145 11.03 -17.31 5.59
#